data_AF-A0A1J6KUX4-F1
#
_entry.id   AF-A0A1J6KUX4-F1
#
_cell.length_a   1.000
_cell.length_b   1.000
_cell.length_c   1.000
_cell.angle_alpha   90.00
_cell.angle_beta   90.00
_cell.angle_gamma   90.00
#
_symmetry.space_group_name_H-M   'P 1'
#
loop_
_entity.id
_entity.type
_entity.pdbx_description
1 polymer ?
#
loop_
_entity_poly.entity_id
_entity_poly.type
_entity_poly.pdbx_seq_one_letter_code
_entity_poly.pdbx_strand_id
1 'polypeptide(L)'
;MPSTNLIFSGKDHHTKLDRTCCYLTDCGAFLVKYVELLMIGKDVEKFQPEEIKDFRKELSANLWAHGEWKRNSGYDTPPENIGDDYESKNETCCPKEL
;
A
#
# COMPACT_ATOMS: atom_id res chain seq x y z
N MET A 1 -25.72 6.30 -14.81
CA MET A 1 -24.50 5.66 -14.29
C MET A 1 -24.01 6.50 -13.13
N PRO A 2 -24.12 6.06 -11.87
CA PRO A 2 -23.55 6.85 -10.78
C PRO A 2 -22.09 6.46 -10.60
N SER A 3 -21.23 7.47 -10.71
CA SER A 3 -19.80 7.43 -10.39
C SER A 3 -19.64 7.29 -8.88
N THR A 4 -19.04 6.20 -8.41
CA THR A 4 -18.77 5.97 -6.99
C THR A 4 -17.50 6.72 -6.57
N ASN A 5 -17.69 7.96 -6.09
CA ASN A 5 -16.66 8.65 -5.33
C ASN A 5 -16.59 8.02 -3.93
N LEU A 6 -15.52 7.29 -3.64
CA LEU A 6 -15.18 6.82 -2.29
C LEU A 6 -14.65 8.01 -1.47
N ILE A 7 -15.54 8.69 -0.76
CA ILE A 7 -15.18 9.73 0.22
C ILE A 7 -15.33 9.14 1.62
N PHE A 8 -14.21 8.92 2.31
CA PHE A 8 -14.22 8.54 3.72
C PHE A 8 -14.39 9.80 4.58
N SER A 9 -15.64 10.09 4.97
CA SER A 9 -15.96 11.15 5.92
C SER A 9 -15.57 10.72 7.34
N GLY A 10 -14.45 11.26 7.83
CA GLY A 10 -14.02 11.15 9.22
C GLY A 10 -14.86 12.05 10.12
N LYS A 11 -15.62 11.42 11.02
CA LYS A 11 -16.09 11.96 12.30
C LYS A 11 -16.45 10.75 13.15
N ASP A 12 -15.84 10.68 14.34
CA ASP A 12 -16.17 9.88 15.53
C ASP A 12 -14.85 9.56 16.26
N HIS A 13 -14.43 10.54 17.04
CA HIS A 13 -13.15 10.57 17.74
C HIS A 13 -13.21 9.67 18.99
N HIS A 14 -12.14 8.91 19.21
CA HIS A 14 -11.77 8.14 20.41
C HIS A 14 -12.07 6.64 20.55
N THR A 15 -12.99 6.01 19.80
CA THR A 15 -13.12 4.52 19.80
C THR A 15 -12.93 3.87 18.42
N LYS A 16 -12.78 4.67 17.37
CA LYS A 16 -12.61 4.21 15.98
C LYS A 16 -11.16 4.24 15.48
N LEU A 17 -10.22 4.69 16.31
CA LEU A 17 -8.82 4.85 15.93
C LEU A 17 -8.06 3.52 15.80
N ASP A 18 -8.50 2.46 16.49
CA ASP A 18 -7.81 1.16 16.44
C ASP A 18 -8.05 0.40 15.13
N ARG A 19 -9.25 0.57 14.52
CA ARG A 19 -9.57 -0.01 13.20
C ARG A 19 -9.00 0.79 12.05
N THR A 20 -8.99 2.12 12.17
CA THR A 20 -8.56 3.01 11.08
C THR A 20 -7.04 3.06 10.93
N CYS A 21 -6.30 2.85 12.02
CA CYS A 21 -4.84 2.75 11.98
C CYS A 21 -4.38 1.57 11.10
N CYS A 22 -5.06 0.42 11.18
CA CYS A 22 -4.77 -0.73 10.32
C CYS A 22 -4.97 -0.40 8.82
N TYR A 23 -6.04 0.33 8.45
CA TYR A 23 -6.27 0.74 7.06
C TYR A 23 -5.21 1.72 6.52
N LEU A 24 -4.66 2.59 7.37
CA LEU A 24 -3.58 3.50 6.99
C LEU A 24 -2.22 2.79 6.89
N THR A 25 -1.97 1.78 7.73
CA THR A 25 -0.68 1.04 7.72
C THR A 25 -0.61 -0.06 6.67
N ASP A 26 -1.74 -0.60 6.22
CA ASP A 26 -1.78 -1.73 5.27
C ASP A 26 -2.04 -1.29 3.82
N CYS A 27 -2.09 0.01 3.53
CA CYS A 27 -2.39 0.54 2.19
C CYS A 27 -1.45 0.00 1.10
N GLY A 28 -0.15 -0.14 1.41
CA GLY A 28 0.83 -0.75 0.50
C GLY A 28 0.55 -2.23 0.25
N ALA A 29 0.18 -2.99 1.29
CA ALA A 29 -0.16 -4.41 1.14
C ALA A 29 -1.45 -4.59 0.31
N PHE A 30 -2.47 -3.75 0.52
CA PHE A 30 -3.67 -3.76 -0.32
C PHE A 30 -3.35 -3.45 -1.78
N LEU A 31 -2.50 -2.46 -2.05
CA LEU A 31 -2.12 -2.10 -3.42
C LEU A 31 -1.42 -3.27 -4.13
N VAL A 32 -0.45 -3.91 -3.46
CA VAL A 32 0.25 -5.08 -4.02
C VAL A 32 -0.73 -6.22 -4.29
N LYS A 33 -1.64 -6.51 -3.35
CA LYS A 33 -2.64 -7.58 -3.53
C LYS A 33 -3.62 -7.28 -4.65
N TYR A 34 -4.01 -6.02 -4.79
CA TYR A 34 -4.89 -5.57 -5.86
C TYR A 34 -4.26 -5.78 -7.23
N VAL A 35 -2.99 -5.39 -7.40
CA VAL A 35 -2.23 -5.62 -8.64
C VAL A 35 -2.09 -7.12 -8.92
N GLU A 36 -1.78 -7.93 -7.91
CA GLU A 36 -1.72 -9.39 -8.05
C GLU A 36 -3.03 -9.97 -8.61
N LEU A 37 -4.16 -9.62 -8.01
CA LEU A 37 -5.49 -10.08 -8.43
C LEU A 37 -5.83 -9.64 -9.86
N LEU A 38 -5.50 -8.40 -10.22
CA LEU A 38 -5.65 -7.90 -11.58
C LEU A 38 -4.82 -8.70 -12.59
N MET A 39 -3.55 -8.98 -12.28
CA MET A 39 -2.66 -9.73 -13.19
C MET A 39 -3.14 -11.15 -13.46
N ILE A 40 -3.73 -11.80 -12.45
CA ILE A 40 -4.26 -13.17 -12.57
C ILE A 40 -5.74 -13.20 -13.02
N GLY A 41 -6.32 -12.04 -13.38
CA GLY A 41 -7.70 -11.92 -13.84
C GLY A 41 -8.75 -12.30 -12.81
N LYS A 42 -8.42 -12.20 -11.51
CA LYS A 42 -9.36 -12.45 -10.41
C LYS A 42 -10.05 -11.16 -10.00
N ASP A 43 -11.26 -11.34 -9.48
CA ASP A 43 -12.07 -10.27 -8.94
C ASP A 43 -11.45 -9.69 -7.67
N VAL A 44 -11.16 -8.39 -7.72
CA VAL A 44 -10.54 -7.61 -6.64
C VAL A 44 -11.50 -7.35 -5.49
N GLU A 45 -12.81 -7.34 -5.72
CA GLU A 45 -13.83 -7.08 -4.69
C GLU A 45 -14.04 -8.28 -3.76
N LYS A 46 -13.54 -9.46 -4.14
CA LYS A 46 -13.63 -10.67 -3.32
C LYS A 46 -12.61 -10.70 -2.19
N PHE A 47 -11.59 -9.86 -2.25
CA PHE A 47 -10.57 -9.79 -1.21
C PHE A 47 -11.09 -9.02 0.01
N GLN A 48 -11.20 -9.71 1.13
CA GLN A 48 -11.75 -9.14 2.36
C GLN A 48 -10.64 -8.46 3.17
N PRO A 49 -10.92 -7.34 3.85
CA PRO A 49 -9.96 -6.68 4.72
C PRO A 49 -9.38 -7.60 5.81
N GLU A 50 -10.10 -8.63 6.25
CA GLU A 50 -9.63 -9.58 7.25
C GLU A 50 -8.47 -10.46 6.75
N GLU A 51 -8.41 -10.72 5.44
CA GLU A 51 -7.37 -11.53 4.79
C GLU A 51 -6.04 -10.79 4.68
N ILE A 52 -6.03 -9.45 4.85
CA ILE A 52 -4.82 -8.63 4.76
C ILE A 52 -3.77 -9.01 5.81
N LYS A 53 -4.20 -9.51 6.98
CA LYS A 53 -3.29 -9.89 8.07
C LYS A 53 -2.42 -11.07 7.68
N ASP A 54 -2.98 -12.05 6.98
CA ASP A 54 -2.23 -13.22 6.55
C ASP A 54 -1.42 -12.90 5.31
N PHE A 55 -1.97 -12.12 4.38
CA PHE A 55 -1.22 -11.60 3.24
C PHE A 55 0.01 -10.78 3.67
N ARG A 56 -0.09 -9.94 4.70
CA ARG A 56 1.04 -9.16 5.21
C ARG A 56 2.18 -10.04 5.73
N LYS A 57 1.87 -11.17 6.38
CA LYS A 57 2.89 -12.13 6.83
C LYS A 57 3.57 -12.80 5.64
N GLU A 58 2.79 -13.22 4.66
CA GLU A 58 3.29 -13.83 3.41
C GLU A 58 4.18 -12.84 2.65
N LEU A 59 3.73 -11.60 2.46
CA LEU A 59 4.49 -10.55 1.80
C LEU A 59 5.82 -10.27 2.53
N SER A 60 5.79 -10.21 3.87
CA SER A 60 7.00 -10.00 4.67
C SER A 60 8.00 -11.16 4.51
N ALA A 61 7.52 -12.41 4.50
CA ALA A 61 8.37 -13.59 4.29
C ALA A 61 8.99 -13.61 2.89
N ASN A 62 8.21 -13.26 1.86
CA ASN A 62 8.68 -13.20 0.48
C ASN A 62 9.73 -12.09 0.29
N LEU A 63 9.50 -10.90 0.86
CA LEU A 63 10.47 -9.80 0.82
C LEU A 63 11.77 -10.15 1.55
N TRP A 64 11.67 -10.83 2.69
CA TRP A 64 12.83 -11.32 3.42
C TRP A 64 13.63 -12.33 2.59
N ALA A 65 12.97 -13.36 2.05
CA ALA A 65 13.60 -14.37 1.21
C ALA A 65 14.27 -13.75 -0.03
N HIS A 66 13.62 -12.76 -0.66
CA HIS A 66 14.20 -12.00 -1.77
C HIS A 66 15.44 -11.20 -1.33
N GLY A 67 15.42 -10.59 -0.14
CA GLY A 67 16.56 -9.88 0.43
C GLY A 67 17.76 -10.80 0.70
N GLU A 68 17.52 -11.99 1.26
CA GLU A 68 18.55 -13.02 1.44
C GLU A 68 19.12 -13.50 0.11
N TRP A 69 18.26 -13.80 -0.87
CA TRP A 69 18.69 -14.18 -2.22
C TRP A 69 19.57 -13.09 -2.87
N LYS A 70 19.17 -11.82 -2.75
CA LYS A 70 19.91 -10.69 -3.29
C LYS A 70 21.31 -10.58 -2.67
N ARG A 71 21.42 -10.79 -1.36
CA ARG A 71 22.71 -10.79 -0.64
C ARG A 71 23.62 -11.94 -1.07
N ASN A 72 23.05 -13.12 -1.30
CA ASN A 72 23.80 -14.34 -1.58
C ASN A 72 24.14 -14.53 -3.06
N SER A 73 23.45 -13.84 -3.97
CA SER A 73 23.65 -13.96 -5.42
C SER A 73 24.78 -13.08 -5.98
N GLY A 74 25.35 -12.17 -5.17
CA GLY A 74 26.34 -11.20 -5.66
C GLY A 74 25.76 -10.18 -6.64
N TYR A 75 24.42 -10.03 -6.65
CA TYR A 75 23.74 -9.06 -7.51
C TYR A 75 24.00 -7.65 -6.96
N ASP A 76 25.00 -6.97 -7.52
CA ASP A 76 25.26 -5.56 -7.20
C ASP A 76 24.03 -4.75 -7.60
N THR A 77 23.44 -4.06 -6.63
CA THR A 77 22.42 -3.06 -6.95
C THR A 77 23.19 -1.90 -7.56
N PRO A 78 22.90 -1.50 -8.82
CA PRO A 78 23.48 -0.28 -9.35
C PRO A 78 23.23 0.85 -8.35
N PRO A 79 24.20 1.74 -8.12
CA PRO A 79 23.98 2.89 -7.25
C PRO A 79 22.70 3.60 -7.69
N GLU A 80 21.81 3.88 -6.74
CA GLU A 80 20.58 4.64 -7.02
C GLU A 80 21.00 5.95 -7.69
N ASN A 81 20.51 6.20 -8.90
CA ASN A 81 20.67 7.49 -9.52
C ASN A 81 19.94 8.49 -8.63
N ILE A 82 20.67 9.44 -8.03
CA ILE A 82 20.18 10.52 -7.16
C ILE A 82 19.23 11.49 -7.92
N GLY A 83 18.75 11.12 -9.12
CA GLY A 83 18.17 12.03 -10.11
C GLY A 83 16.75 11.72 -10.59
N ASP A 84 16.12 10.62 -10.14
CA ASP A 84 14.72 10.33 -10.48
C ASP A 84 13.78 10.50 -9.27
N ASP A 85 14.19 11.34 -8.30
CA ASP A 85 13.25 11.98 -7.40
C ASP A 85 12.34 12.84 -8.29
N TYR A 86 11.20 12.26 -8.71
CA TYR A 86 10.07 12.99 -9.25
C TYR A 86 9.98 14.27 -8.46
N GLU A 87 10.27 15.42 -9.07
CA GLU A 87 10.26 16.71 -8.38
C GLU A 87 8.98 16.78 -7.55
N SER A 88 9.11 16.54 -6.26
CA SER A 88 8.03 16.73 -5.32
C SER A 88 7.96 18.23 -5.20
N LYS A 89 7.24 18.84 -6.15
CA LYS A 89 6.56 20.09 -5.87
C LYS A 89 5.66 19.78 -4.69
N ASN A 90 6.22 20.04 -3.52
CA ASN A 90 5.59 20.45 -2.29
C ASN A 90 4.65 21.64 -2.56
N GLU A 91 3.62 21.40 -3.39
CA GLU A 91 2.36 22.10 -3.27
C GLU A 91 1.68 21.51 -2.04
N THR A 92 1.84 22.22 -0.93
CA THR A 92 1.13 22.04 0.33
C THR A 92 -0.34 21.75 0.07
N CYS A 93 -0.71 20.47 0.05
CA CYS A 93 -2.09 20.01 -0.02
C CYS A 93 -2.72 20.08 1.39
N CYS A 94 -2.72 21.28 1.97
CA CYS A 94 -3.65 21.62 3.02
C CYS A 94 -4.75 22.44 2.35
N PRO A 95 -5.97 21.91 2.15
CA PRO A 95 -7.07 22.77 1.76
C PRO A 95 -7.27 23.79 2.88
N LYS A 96 -7.15 25.08 2.54
CA LYS A 96 -7.62 26.14 3.44
C LYS A 96 -9.13 25.96 3.55
N GLU A 97 -9.59 25.69 4.75
CA GLU A 97 -11.01 25.58 5.09
C GLU A 97 -11.75 26.85 4.61
N LEU A 98 -12.93 26.64 4.00
CA LEU A 98 -13.90 27.68 3.64
C LEU A 98 -14.88 27.91 4.80
#